data_AF-A0A9X9QB09-F1
#
_entry.id   AF-A0A9X9QB09-F1
#
_cell.length_a   1.000
_cell.length_b   1.000
_cell.length_c   1.000
_cell.angle_alpha   90.00
_cell.angle_beta   90.00
_cell.angle_gamma   90.00
#
_symmetry.space_group_name_H-M   'P 1'
#
loop_
_entity.id
_entity.type
_entity.pdbx_description
1 polymer ?
#
loop_
_entity_poly.entity_id
_entity_poly.type
_entity_poly.pdbx_seq_one_letter_code
_entity_poly.pdbx_strand_id
1 'polypeptide(L)'
;FRDFFNQNETSDPTRDTCVILTVEGRTFPVDIFYLQSPVPDYIKSTVETVMKIHQTEGDGDILAFLTGQEEVETVVSMLIEQARALGRTGMKRHLRVLPMYAGLPSFEQMKVFERVSRSVRKVIVATNVAETSITISGIVYVIDCGFVKLRAYNPRTAIECLVVVPVSQASANQRAGRGGRSRSGKCYRLYTEEAFDKLPQSTVPEMQRSNLAPVILQLKALGIDNVLRFHFMSPPPAQSMVQALELLYALGGMPVSYMNLLA
;
A
#
# COMPACT_ATOMS: atom_id res chain seq x y z
N PHE A 1 5.55 -19.72 1.11
CA PHE A 1 4.17 -19.96 0.64
C PHE A 1 3.95 -21.39 0.17
N ARG A 2 4.76 -21.91 -0.77
CA ARG A 2 4.67 -23.32 -1.22
C ARG A 2 4.66 -24.29 -0.05
N ASP A 3 5.64 -24.19 0.83
CA ASP A 3 5.80 -25.13 1.96
C ASP A 3 4.62 -25.12 2.93
N PHE A 4 3.92 -24.00 3.07
CA PHE A 4 2.72 -23.91 3.93
C PHE A 4 1.51 -24.64 3.32
N PHE A 5 1.39 -24.64 1.99
CA PHE A 5 0.29 -25.30 1.29
C PHE A 5 0.63 -26.70 0.79
N ASN A 6 1.90 -27.10 0.87
CA ASN A 6 2.32 -28.45 0.51
C ASN A 6 1.93 -29.40 1.64
N GLN A 7 1.00 -30.32 1.37
CA GLN A 7 0.57 -31.36 2.29
C GLN A 7 1.40 -32.64 2.14
N ASN A 8 2.47 -32.60 1.34
CA ASN A 8 3.40 -33.71 1.20
C ASN A 8 4.28 -33.84 2.45
N GLU A 9 4.02 -34.87 3.24
CA GLU A 9 4.81 -35.22 4.43
C GLU A 9 6.04 -36.08 4.09
N THR A 10 6.24 -36.41 2.81
CA THR A 10 7.35 -37.25 2.34
C THR A 10 8.42 -36.42 1.63
N SER A 11 9.62 -36.99 1.46
CA SER A 11 10.70 -36.38 0.68
C SER A 11 10.55 -36.58 -0.84
N ASP A 12 9.48 -37.21 -1.31
CA ASP A 12 9.24 -37.50 -2.72
C ASP A 12 8.52 -36.31 -3.39
N PRO A 13 9.19 -35.54 -4.27
CA PRO A 13 8.59 -34.36 -4.91
C PRO A 13 7.42 -34.67 -5.83
N THR A 14 7.26 -35.92 -6.29
CA THR A 14 6.12 -36.33 -7.13
C THR A 14 4.79 -36.35 -6.36
N ARG A 15 4.86 -36.34 -5.03
CA ARG A 15 3.71 -36.29 -4.12
C ARG A 15 3.38 -34.88 -3.64
N ASP A 16 4.08 -33.87 -4.13
CA ASP A 16 3.78 -32.47 -3.80
C ASP A 16 2.36 -32.11 -4.23
N THR A 17 1.59 -31.59 -3.27
CA THR A 17 0.19 -31.19 -3.52
C THR A 17 0.07 -29.75 -4.00
N CYS A 18 1.21 -29.05 -4.13
CA CYS A 18 1.25 -27.67 -4.58
C CYS A 18 2.45 -27.42 -5.50
N VAL A 19 2.27 -26.46 -6.42
CA VAL A 19 3.31 -26.04 -7.36
C VAL A 19 3.35 -24.52 -7.43
N ILE A 20 4.53 -23.96 -7.65
CA ILE A 20 4.69 -22.55 -7.96
C ILE A 20 4.61 -22.40 -9.48
N LEU A 21 3.58 -21.73 -9.96
CA LEU A 21 3.51 -21.26 -11.33
C LEU A 21 4.01 -19.82 -11.38
N THR A 22 5.12 -19.58 -12.07
CA THR A 22 5.65 -18.24 -12.29
C THR A 22 5.26 -17.77 -13.69
N VAL A 23 4.62 -16.61 -13.77
CA VAL A 23 4.38 -15.92 -15.04
C VAL A 23 5.39 -14.80 -15.15
N GLU A 24 6.23 -14.83 -16.18
CA GLU A 24 7.14 -13.73 -16.46
C GLU A 24 6.34 -12.46 -16.77
N GLY A 25 6.47 -11.46 -15.89
CA GLY A 25 5.82 -10.16 -16.09
C GLY A 25 6.43 -9.44 -17.27
N ARG A 26 5.59 -8.90 -18.16
CA ARG A 26 6.02 -7.96 -19.23
C ARG A 26 6.11 -6.55 -18.68
N THR A 27 7.00 -6.30 -17.73
CA THR A 27 7.29 -4.96 -17.23
C THR A 27 8.45 -4.34 -17.99
N PHE A 28 8.25 -3.14 -18.50
CA PHE A 28 9.32 -2.32 -19.07
C PHE A 28 10.21 -1.75 -17.96
N PRO A 29 11.48 -1.42 -18.26
CA PRO A 29 12.40 -0.87 -17.27
C PRO A 29 11.89 0.46 -16.70
N VAL A 30 12.14 0.69 -15.41
CA VAL A 30 11.79 1.94 -14.71
C VAL A 30 13.06 2.52 -14.12
N ASP A 31 13.44 3.72 -14.55
CA ASP A 31 14.57 4.44 -13.98
C ASP A 31 14.21 4.95 -12.59
N ILE A 32 15.07 4.69 -11.60
CA ILE A 32 14.83 5.09 -10.21
C ILE A 32 15.69 6.31 -9.89
N PHE A 33 15.06 7.37 -9.41
CA PHE A 33 15.70 8.61 -8.98
C PHE A 33 15.48 8.79 -7.48
N TYR A 34 16.55 9.11 -6.76
CA TYR A 34 16.53 9.44 -5.33
C TYR A 34 16.86 10.91 -5.12
N LEU A 35 16.44 11.45 -3.98
CA LEU A 35 16.92 12.75 -3.53
C LEU A 35 18.37 12.64 -3.05
N GLN A 36 19.14 13.71 -3.24
CA GLN A 36 20.49 13.81 -2.69
C GLN A 36 20.50 14.08 -1.18
N SER A 37 19.45 14.72 -0.67
CA SER A 37 19.27 15.04 0.74
C SER A 37 17.82 14.84 1.17
N PRO A 38 17.54 14.47 2.44
CA PRO A 38 16.17 14.38 2.94
C PRO A 38 15.41 15.69 2.78
N VAL A 39 14.11 15.60 2.50
CA VAL A 39 13.21 16.77 2.46
C VAL A 39 12.38 16.86 3.74
N PRO A 40 12.16 18.08 4.26
CA PRO A 40 11.36 18.27 5.47
C PRO A 40 9.85 18.09 5.22
N ASP A 41 9.40 18.32 3.98
CA ASP A 41 7.99 18.29 3.60
C ASP A 41 7.83 17.55 2.25
N TYR A 42 7.40 16.28 2.33
CA TYR A 42 7.13 15.46 1.15
C TYR A 42 5.85 15.86 0.41
N ILE A 43 4.90 16.57 1.06
CA ILE A 43 3.68 17.07 0.42
C ILE A 43 4.05 18.16 -0.58
N LYS A 44 4.80 19.17 -0.13
CA LYS A 44 5.30 20.24 -1.00
C LYS A 44 6.24 19.69 -2.08
N SER A 45 7.16 18.80 -1.69
CA SER A 45 8.09 18.17 -2.64
C SER A 45 7.36 17.34 -3.72
N THR A 46 6.23 16.72 -3.37
CA THR A 46 5.37 16.02 -4.35
C THR A 46 4.81 17.01 -5.37
N VAL A 47 4.25 18.13 -4.93
CA VAL A 47 3.72 19.19 -5.82
C VAL A 47 4.81 19.70 -6.76
N GLU A 48 5.97 20.06 -6.22
CA GLU A 48 7.11 20.56 -6.99
C GLU A 48 7.58 19.55 -8.04
N THR A 49 7.67 18.27 -7.66
CA THR A 49 8.08 17.18 -8.56
C THR A 49 7.06 16.96 -9.67
N VAL A 50 5.76 16.94 -9.37
CA VAL A 50 4.69 16.85 -10.38
C VAL A 50 4.81 17.98 -11.39
N MET A 51 4.99 19.22 -10.92
CA MET A 51 5.08 20.39 -11.77
C MET A 51 6.32 20.35 -12.66
N LYS A 52 7.47 19.93 -12.10
CA LYS A 52 8.71 19.76 -12.86
C LYS A 52 8.57 18.70 -13.94
N ILE A 53 7.99 17.53 -13.62
CA ILE A 53 7.70 16.48 -14.61
C ILE A 53 6.75 17.02 -15.69
N HIS A 54 5.70 17.75 -15.31
CA HIS A 54 4.76 18.30 -16.28
C HIS A 54 5.41 19.22 -17.31
N GLN A 55 6.38 20.02 -16.87
CA GLN A 55 7.09 21.02 -17.68
C GLN A 55 8.23 20.45 -18.52
N THR A 56 8.95 19.45 -18.00
CA THR A 56 10.24 19.01 -18.57
C THR A 56 10.19 17.62 -19.20
N GLU A 57 9.31 16.74 -18.73
CA GLU A 57 9.22 15.37 -19.21
C GLU A 57 8.19 15.24 -20.34
N GLY A 58 8.39 14.24 -21.19
CA GLY A 58 7.49 13.93 -22.31
C GLY A 58 6.12 13.37 -21.86
N ASP A 59 5.43 12.74 -22.80
CA ASP A 59 4.12 12.12 -22.55
C ASP A 59 4.11 11.09 -21.42
N GLY A 60 2.91 10.80 -20.92
CA GLY A 60 2.70 9.90 -19.79
C GLY A 60 2.08 10.59 -18.59
N ASP A 61 1.24 9.83 -17.91
CA ASP A 61 0.53 10.25 -16.72
C ASP A 61 1.38 10.02 -15.47
N ILE A 62 1.04 10.75 -14.41
CA ILE A 62 1.77 10.76 -13.14
C ILE A 62 0.91 10.06 -12.08
N LEU A 63 1.53 9.17 -11.30
CA LEU A 63 0.96 8.57 -10.09
C LEU A 63 1.82 8.96 -8.89
N ALA A 64 1.27 9.73 -7.96
CA ALA A 64 1.93 10.12 -6.72
C ALA A 64 1.33 9.36 -5.54
N PHE A 65 2.18 8.75 -4.72
CA PHE A 65 1.79 8.04 -3.51
C PHE A 65 1.94 8.93 -2.27
N LEU A 66 0.85 9.09 -1.51
CA LEU A 66 0.79 9.75 -0.20
C LEU A 66 0.11 8.86 0.84
N THR A 67 0.03 9.29 2.10
CA THR A 67 -0.33 8.40 3.20
C THR A 67 -1.81 8.37 3.52
N GLY A 68 -2.56 9.44 3.26
CA GLY A 68 -3.97 9.55 3.65
C GLY A 68 -4.75 10.62 2.90
N GLN A 69 -6.06 10.62 3.14
CA GLN A 69 -7.01 11.52 2.47
C GLN A 69 -6.63 13.00 2.58
N GLU A 70 -6.32 13.49 3.78
CA GLU A 70 -5.98 14.90 4.01
C GLU A 70 -4.79 15.37 3.18
N GLU A 71 -3.71 14.57 3.15
CA GLU A 71 -2.53 14.86 2.33
C GLU A 71 -2.86 14.81 0.83
N VAL A 72 -3.64 13.81 0.40
CA VAL A 72 -4.08 13.66 -0.99
C VAL A 72 -4.87 14.89 -1.44
N GLU A 73 -5.89 15.30 -0.68
CA GLU A 73 -6.72 16.46 -1.01
C GLU A 73 -5.90 17.74 -1.01
N THR A 74 -4.97 17.90 -0.05
CA THR A 74 -4.07 19.06 0.02
C THR A 74 -3.22 19.17 -1.26
N VAL A 75 -2.54 18.09 -1.67
CA VAL A 75 -1.74 18.10 -2.91
C VAL A 75 -2.62 18.31 -4.14
N VAL A 76 -3.82 17.72 -4.19
CA VAL A 76 -4.77 17.94 -5.28
C VAL A 76 -5.15 19.41 -5.40
N SER A 77 -5.52 20.07 -4.29
CA SER A 77 -5.84 21.50 -4.27
C SER A 77 -4.65 22.35 -4.75
N MET A 78 -3.45 22.12 -4.21
CA MET A 78 -2.24 22.85 -4.61
C MET A 78 -1.93 22.68 -6.10
N LEU A 79 -2.07 21.47 -6.65
CA LEU A 79 -1.82 21.22 -8.06
C LEU A 79 -2.88 21.85 -8.97
N ILE A 80 -4.15 21.89 -8.55
CA ILE A 80 -5.21 22.57 -9.30
C ILE A 80 -4.93 24.08 -9.37
N GLU A 81 -4.49 24.70 -8.27
CA GLU A 81 -4.10 26.11 -8.25
C GLU A 81 -2.93 26.39 -9.20
N GLN A 82 -1.88 25.56 -9.13
CA GLN A 82 -0.72 25.66 -10.01
C GLN A 82 -1.09 25.45 -11.50
N ALA A 83 -1.98 24.49 -11.79
CA ALA A 83 -2.49 24.25 -13.14
C ALA A 83 -3.25 25.46 -13.70
N ARG A 84 -4.06 26.13 -12.87
CA ARG A 84 -4.76 27.37 -13.27
C ARG A 84 -3.79 28.51 -13.57
N ALA A 85 -2.72 28.65 -12.77
CA ALA A 85 -1.69 29.65 -13.02
C ALA A 85 -0.96 29.40 -14.35
N LEU A 86 -0.58 28.15 -14.63
CA LEU A 86 0.05 27.76 -15.90
C LEU A 86 -0.86 27.97 -17.11
N GLY A 87 -2.17 27.74 -16.98
CA GLY A 87 -3.13 27.98 -18.07
C GLY A 87 -3.10 29.42 -18.60
N ARG A 88 -2.72 30.39 -17.77
CA ARG A 88 -2.59 31.81 -18.15
C ARG A 88 -1.30 32.11 -18.93
N THR A 89 -0.33 31.21 -18.90
CA THR A 89 1.00 31.37 -19.53
C THR A 89 1.09 30.79 -20.94
N GLY A 90 -0.01 30.26 -21.50
CA GLY A 90 -0.05 29.74 -22.87
C GLY A 90 0.55 28.34 -23.07
N MET A 91 0.77 27.57 -21.99
CA MET A 91 1.21 26.18 -22.12
C MET A 91 0.21 25.33 -22.92
N LYS A 92 0.73 24.56 -23.88
CA LYS A 92 -0.09 23.68 -24.75
C LYS A 92 -0.67 22.46 -24.03
N ARG A 93 -0.16 22.11 -22.85
CA ARG A 93 -0.53 20.87 -22.13
C ARG A 93 -1.18 21.20 -20.79
N HIS A 94 -2.42 20.76 -20.63
CA HIS A 94 -3.20 20.94 -19.40
C HIS A 94 -2.95 19.82 -18.39
N LEU A 95 -3.20 20.10 -17.12
CA LEU A 95 -3.16 19.13 -16.02
C LEU A 95 -4.58 18.76 -15.62
N ARG A 96 -4.87 17.46 -15.55
CA ARG A 96 -6.08 16.93 -14.91
C ARG A 96 -5.67 16.18 -13.66
N VAL A 97 -5.97 16.74 -12.49
CA VAL A 97 -5.57 16.20 -11.20
C VAL A 97 -6.75 15.43 -10.58
N LEU A 98 -6.52 14.22 -10.08
CA LEU A 98 -7.55 13.33 -9.53
C LEU A 98 -7.09 12.69 -8.20
N PRO A 99 -7.92 12.72 -7.14
CA PRO A 99 -7.63 12.00 -5.90
C PRO A 99 -7.96 10.51 -6.01
N MET A 100 -7.30 9.68 -5.19
CA MET A 100 -7.65 8.27 -5.05
C MET A 100 -7.33 7.71 -3.65
N TYR A 101 -8.36 7.45 -2.84
CA TYR A 101 -8.23 6.87 -1.51
C TYR A 101 -9.49 6.05 -1.15
N ALA A 102 -9.40 5.22 -0.10
CA ALA A 102 -10.44 4.22 0.22
C ALA A 102 -11.84 4.81 0.47
N GLY A 103 -11.94 5.99 1.09
CA GLY A 103 -13.20 6.68 1.36
C GLY A 103 -13.80 7.46 0.20
N LEU A 104 -13.13 7.50 -0.96
CA LEU A 104 -13.60 8.27 -2.12
C LEU A 104 -14.81 7.57 -2.76
N PRO A 105 -15.92 8.27 -3.10
CA PRO A 105 -17.08 7.65 -3.76
C PRO A 105 -16.71 6.92 -5.05
N SER A 106 -17.38 5.81 -5.33
CA SER A 106 -17.02 4.93 -6.45
C SER A 106 -17.05 5.65 -7.81
N PHE A 107 -18.01 6.55 -8.04
CA PHE A 107 -18.09 7.33 -9.28
C PHE A 107 -16.90 8.29 -9.46
N GLU A 108 -16.35 8.82 -8.37
CA GLU A 108 -15.14 9.66 -8.39
C GLU A 108 -13.89 8.80 -8.64
N GLN A 109 -13.79 7.63 -8.00
CA GLN A 109 -12.69 6.69 -8.26
C GLN A 109 -12.66 6.27 -9.74
N MET A 110 -13.82 6.10 -10.39
CA MET A 110 -13.88 5.71 -11.80
C MET A 110 -13.27 6.75 -12.76
N LYS A 111 -13.21 8.03 -12.37
CA LYS A 111 -12.61 9.08 -13.19
C LYS A 111 -11.12 8.83 -13.49
N VAL A 112 -10.42 8.08 -12.65
CA VAL A 112 -9.00 7.75 -12.89
C VAL A 112 -8.81 6.84 -14.11
N PHE A 113 -9.85 6.12 -14.55
CA PHE A 113 -9.81 5.25 -15.73
C PHE A 113 -10.25 5.95 -17.01
N GLU A 114 -10.81 7.15 -16.91
CA GLU A 114 -11.19 7.92 -18.08
C GLU A 114 -9.97 8.24 -18.94
N ARG A 115 -10.16 8.10 -20.26
CA ARG A 115 -9.18 8.52 -21.25
C ARG A 115 -9.21 10.03 -21.37
N VAL A 116 -8.03 10.63 -21.44
CA VAL A 116 -7.86 12.06 -21.66
C VAL A 116 -7.22 12.30 -23.03
N SER A 117 -7.42 13.48 -23.59
CA SER A 117 -6.77 13.87 -24.84
C SER A 117 -5.24 13.96 -24.66
N ARG A 118 -4.48 13.85 -25.75
CA ARG A 118 -3.01 13.97 -25.71
C ARG A 118 -2.51 15.32 -25.19
N SER A 119 -3.34 16.35 -25.26
CA SER A 119 -3.05 17.68 -24.70
C SER A 119 -3.22 17.75 -23.18
N VAL A 120 -3.61 16.67 -22.51
CA VAL A 120 -3.85 16.63 -21.07
C VAL A 120 -2.93 15.58 -20.42
N ARG A 121 -2.17 15.98 -19.39
CA ARG A 121 -1.51 15.04 -18.48
C ARG A 121 -2.47 14.74 -17.33
N LYS A 122 -2.74 13.46 -17.07
CA LYS A 122 -3.45 13.07 -15.86
C LYS A 122 -2.44 12.93 -14.71
N VAL A 123 -2.79 13.46 -13.56
CA VAL A 123 -2.04 13.32 -12.31
C VAL A 123 -2.96 12.70 -11.28
N ILE A 124 -2.59 11.54 -10.80
CA ILE A 124 -3.36 10.80 -9.81
C ILE A 124 -2.59 10.83 -8.51
N VAL A 125 -3.20 11.40 -7.48
CA VAL A 125 -2.63 11.47 -6.14
C VAL A 125 -3.37 10.43 -5.31
N ALA A 126 -2.65 9.40 -4.87
CA ALA A 126 -3.25 8.19 -4.34
C ALA A 126 -2.63 7.75 -3.02
N THR A 127 -3.41 7.04 -2.20
CA THR A 127 -2.85 6.22 -1.13
C THR A 127 -2.39 4.85 -1.67
N ASN A 128 -2.00 3.94 -0.79
CA ASN A 128 -1.63 2.56 -1.13
C ASN A 128 -2.74 1.76 -1.85
N VAL A 129 -3.96 2.28 -1.99
CA VAL A 129 -5.01 1.71 -2.84
C VAL A 129 -4.53 1.51 -4.30
N ALA A 130 -3.65 2.40 -4.78
CA ALA A 130 -3.11 2.31 -6.13
C ALA A 130 -1.89 1.35 -6.27
N GLU A 131 -1.40 0.77 -5.17
CA GLU A 131 -0.21 -0.08 -5.15
C GLU A 131 -0.50 -1.43 -5.83
N THR A 132 -1.45 -2.20 -5.29
CA THR A 132 -1.73 -3.57 -5.72
C THR A 132 -3.03 -3.72 -6.51
N SER A 133 -4.09 -3.02 -6.11
CA SER A 133 -5.46 -3.48 -6.40
C SER A 133 -6.07 -2.97 -7.70
N ILE A 134 -5.40 -2.04 -8.40
CA ILE A 134 -5.99 -1.35 -9.55
C ILE A 134 -4.95 -1.21 -10.65
N THR A 135 -5.33 -1.27 -11.93
CA THR A 135 -4.43 -0.98 -13.06
C THR A 135 -4.87 0.28 -13.77
N ILE A 136 -4.11 1.36 -13.59
CA ILE A 136 -4.36 2.64 -14.25
C ILE A 136 -3.48 2.69 -15.49
N SER A 137 -4.11 2.70 -16.67
CA SER A 137 -3.39 2.81 -17.94
C SER A 137 -2.77 4.20 -18.12
N GLY A 138 -1.58 4.25 -18.73
CA GLY A 138 -0.93 5.51 -19.10
C GLY A 138 0.05 6.08 -18.07
N ILE A 139 0.15 5.46 -16.88
CA ILE A 139 1.16 5.85 -15.88
C ILE A 139 2.57 5.54 -16.42
N VAL A 140 3.40 6.56 -16.45
CA VAL A 140 4.82 6.48 -16.86
C VAL A 140 5.71 7.05 -15.76
N TYR A 141 5.22 8.06 -15.04
CA TYR A 141 5.95 8.71 -13.96
C TYR A 141 5.32 8.34 -12.62
N VAL A 142 6.13 7.84 -11.69
CA VAL A 142 5.73 7.55 -10.32
C VAL A 142 6.45 8.50 -9.38
N ILE A 143 5.75 9.03 -8.39
CA ILE A 143 6.35 9.77 -7.28
C ILE A 143 6.03 8.99 -6.00
N ASP A 144 7.06 8.61 -5.26
CA ASP A 144 6.93 7.83 -4.03
C ASP A 144 7.42 8.66 -2.84
N CYS A 145 6.51 9.02 -1.93
CA CYS A 145 6.88 9.73 -0.70
C CYS A 145 7.65 8.87 0.30
N GLY A 146 7.65 7.54 0.14
CA GLY A 146 8.35 6.61 1.04
C GLY A 146 7.59 6.27 2.32
N PHE A 147 6.35 6.75 2.47
CA PHE A 147 5.51 6.50 3.65
C PHE A 147 4.20 5.79 3.30
N VAL A 148 3.61 5.16 4.31
CA VAL A 148 2.30 4.52 4.26
C VAL A 148 1.63 4.65 5.63
N LYS A 149 0.30 4.79 5.63
CA LYS A 149 -0.49 4.77 6.86
C LYS A 149 -0.98 3.34 7.12
N LEU A 150 -0.56 2.74 8.22
CA LEU A 150 -0.91 1.37 8.60
C LEU A 150 -1.69 1.35 9.91
N ARG A 151 -2.59 0.37 10.05
CA ARG A 151 -3.17 0.01 11.33
C ARG A 151 -2.09 -0.62 12.20
N ALA A 152 -1.94 -0.10 13.41
CA ALA A 152 -1.08 -0.63 14.45
C ALA A 152 -1.90 -0.84 15.72
N TYR A 153 -1.70 -1.99 16.35
CA TYR A 153 -2.33 -2.36 17.60
C TYR A 153 -1.29 -2.42 18.71
N ASN A 154 -1.52 -1.71 19.81
CA ASN A 154 -0.72 -1.84 21.01
C ASN A 154 -1.42 -2.84 21.96
N PRO A 155 -0.86 -4.05 22.13
CA PRO A 155 -1.44 -5.06 22.99
C PRO A 155 -1.60 -4.56 24.44
N ARG A 156 -0.59 -3.90 25.01
CA ARG A 156 -0.61 -3.50 26.43
C ARG A 156 -1.70 -2.49 26.76
N THR A 157 -2.02 -1.59 25.83
CA THR A 157 -3.05 -0.56 26.04
C THR A 157 -4.39 -0.94 25.41
N ALA A 158 -4.45 -2.04 24.66
CA ALA A 158 -5.59 -2.43 23.83
C ALA A 158 -6.08 -1.34 22.86
N ILE A 159 -5.20 -0.43 22.44
CA ILE A 159 -5.53 0.67 21.53
C ILE A 159 -5.11 0.29 20.11
N GLU A 160 -6.04 0.43 19.18
CA GLU A 160 -5.78 0.41 17.75
C GLU A 160 -5.70 1.83 17.21
N CYS A 161 -4.65 2.15 16.47
CA CYS A 161 -4.46 3.45 15.85
C CYS A 161 -3.91 3.33 14.42
N LEU A 162 -4.08 4.37 13.63
CA LEU A 162 -3.43 4.52 12.33
C LEU A 162 -2.15 5.32 12.50
N VAL A 163 -1.03 4.73 12.12
CA VAL A 163 0.29 5.36 12.20
C VAL A 163 0.91 5.49 10.82
N VAL A 164 1.54 6.63 10.57
CA VAL A 164 2.36 6.81 9.37
C VAL A 164 3.73 6.22 9.64
N VAL A 165 4.16 5.29 8.78
CA VAL A 165 5.44 4.60 8.88
C VAL A 165 6.12 4.57 7.51
N PRO A 166 7.46 4.42 7.46
CA PRO A 166 8.15 4.15 6.21
C PRO A 166 7.64 2.89 5.52
N VAL A 167 7.66 2.89 4.19
CA VAL A 167 7.32 1.70 3.39
C VAL A 167 8.39 0.62 3.51
N SER A 168 8.07 -0.61 3.10
CA SER A 168 9.09 -1.64 2.88
C SER A 168 9.73 -1.48 1.50
N GLN A 169 10.92 -2.07 1.30
CA GLN A 169 11.56 -2.14 -0.01
C GLN A 169 10.66 -2.83 -1.03
N ALA A 170 9.98 -3.91 -0.64
CA ALA A 170 9.00 -4.59 -1.49
C ALA A 170 7.87 -3.65 -1.93
N SER A 171 7.31 -2.84 -1.02
CA SER A 171 6.26 -1.87 -1.34
C SER A 171 6.77 -0.74 -2.25
N ALA A 172 7.93 -0.16 -1.95
CA ALA A 172 8.57 0.85 -2.79
C ALA A 172 8.88 0.34 -4.21
N ASN A 173 9.25 -0.92 -4.35
CA ASN A 173 9.49 -1.56 -5.66
C ASN A 173 8.17 -1.82 -6.40
N GLN A 174 7.10 -2.21 -5.70
CA GLN A 174 5.76 -2.34 -6.30
C GLN A 174 5.25 -0.98 -6.80
N ARG A 175 5.44 0.08 -6.02
CA ARG A 175 5.11 1.47 -6.41
C ARG A 175 5.88 1.89 -7.65
N ALA A 176 7.20 1.67 -7.70
CA ALA A 176 8.01 1.97 -8.87
C ALA A 176 7.54 1.20 -10.13
N GLY A 177 7.20 -0.08 -9.97
CA GLY A 177 6.71 -0.94 -11.06
C GLY A 177 5.41 -0.46 -11.71
N ARG A 178 4.67 0.47 -11.08
CA ARG A 178 3.47 1.10 -11.66
C ARG A 178 3.77 1.91 -12.93
N GLY A 179 4.98 2.48 -13.04
CA GLY A 179 5.41 3.23 -14.22
C GLY A 179 5.85 2.37 -15.40
N GLY A 180 6.17 1.09 -15.16
CA GLY A 180 6.73 0.17 -16.17
C GLY A 180 5.70 -0.71 -16.88
N ARG A 181 4.39 -0.42 -16.77
CA ARG A 181 3.34 -1.34 -17.29
C ARG A 181 3.09 -1.23 -18.79
N SER A 182 3.27 -0.04 -19.35
CA SER A 182 2.95 0.21 -20.76
C SER A 182 4.18 0.52 -21.62
N ARG A 183 5.21 1.12 -21.02
CA ARG A 183 6.50 1.45 -21.63
C ARG A 183 7.52 1.78 -20.53
N SER A 184 8.76 2.09 -20.92
CA SER A 184 9.78 2.53 -19.96
C SER A 184 9.30 3.74 -19.16
N GLY A 185 9.49 3.69 -17.85
CA GLY A 185 8.97 4.69 -16.92
C GLY A 185 10.08 5.30 -16.04
N LYS A 186 9.68 6.23 -15.18
CA LYS A 186 10.56 6.85 -14.17
C LYS A 186 9.88 6.85 -12.82
N CYS A 187 10.61 6.52 -11.76
CA CYS A 187 10.16 6.62 -10.39
C CYS A 187 11.03 7.62 -9.63
N TYR A 188 10.39 8.64 -9.06
CA TYR A 188 11.01 9.67 -8.24
C TYR A 188 10.70 9.39 -6.77
N ARG A 189 11.69 8.90 -6.04
CA ARG A 189 11.63 8.64 -4.61
C ARG A 189 11.98 9.91 -3.85
N LEU A 190 11.08 10.40 -3.00
CA LEU A 190 11.28 11.63 -2.21
C LEU A 190 12.11 11.38 -0.94
N TYR A 191 13.08 10.48 -1.05
CA TYR A 191 14.00 10.06 0.00
C TYR A 191 15.34 9.68 -0.64
N THR A 192 16.38 9.60 0.18
CA THR A 192 17.74 9.25 -0.29
C THR A 192 17.85 7.75 -0.55
N GLU A 193 18.82 7.36 -1.37
CA GLU A 193 19.15 5.95 -1.62
C GLU A 193 19.56 5.25 -0.31
N GLU A 194 20.35 5.92 0.53
CA GLU A 194 20.72 5.40 1.87
C GLU A 194 19.49 5.12 2.75
N ALA A 195 18.46 5.98 2.67
CA ALA A 195 17.21 5.76 3.41
C ALA A 195 16.46 4.53 2.88
N PHE A 196 16.47 4.30 1.56
CA PHE A 196 15.88 3.11 0.94
C PHE A 196 16.53 1.82 1.44
N ASP A 197 17.87 1.78 1.49
CA ASP A 197 18.61 0.59 1.92
C ASP A 197 18.34 0.22 3.39
N LYS A 198 17.99 1.21 4.21
CA LYS A 198 17.60 1.02 5.62
C LYS A 198 16.14 0.58 5.80
N LEU A 199 15.32 0.59 4.76
CA LEU A 199 13.93 0.14 4.85
C LEU A 199 13.86 -1.38 5.09
N PRO A 200 12.83 -1.86 5.82
CA PRO A 200 12.60 -3.29 5.96
C PRO A 200 12.31 -3.92 4.59
N GLN A 201 12.80 -5.15 4.35
CA GLN A 201 12.59 -5.83 3.07
C GLN A 201 11.10 -6.03 2.75
N SER A 202 10.29 -6.39 3.75
CA SER A 202 8.86 -6.64 3.63
C SER A 202 8.09 -6.03 4.79
N THR A 203 6.84 -5.65 4.55
CA THR A 203 5.93 -5.17 5.59
C THR A 203 5.52 -6.33 6.49
N VAL A 204 5.51 -6.11 7.82
CA VAL A 204 5.02 -7.10 8.79
C VAL A 204 3.57 -7.49 8.46
N PRO A 205 3.20 -8.78 8.43
CA PRO A 205 1.83 -9.23 8.14
C PRO A 205 0.77 -8.58 9.05
N GLU A 206 -0.42 -8.34 8.51
CA GLU A 206 -1.50 -7.68 9.25
C GLU A 206 -1.90 -8.45 10.52
N MET A 207 -1.97 -9.77 10.41
CA MET A 207 -2.25 -10.69 11.52
C MET A 207 -1.30 -10.52 12.73
N GLN A 208 -0.08 -10.01 12.52
CA GLN A 208 0.88 -9.81 13.60
C GLN A 208 0.83 -8.41 14.21
N ARG A 209 0.03 -7.49 13.64
CA ARG A 209 0.03 -6.06 14.00
C ARG A 209 -1.38 -5.46 14.20
N SER A 210 -2.44 -6.26 14.08
CA SER A 210 -3.83 -5.84 14.26
C SER A 210 -4.48 -6.46 15.50
N ASN A 211 -5.63 -5.92 15.91
CA ASN A 211 -6.45 -6.54 16.96
C ASN A 211 -6.99 -7.89 16.49
N LEU A 212 -6.73 -8.96 17.25
CA LEU A 212 -7.11 -10.32 16.91
C LEU A 212 -8.51 -10.71 17.40
N ALA A 213 -9.14 -9.94 18.28
CA ALA A 213 -10.44 -10.31 18.85
C ALA A 213 -11.52 -10.59 17.77
N PRO A 214 -11.67 -9.78 16.70
CA PRO A 214 -12.61 -10.10 15.63
C PRO A 214 -12.30 -11.41 14.91
N VAL A 215 -11.01 -11.70 14.67
CA VAL A 215 -10.55 -12.91 14.00
C VAL A 215 -10.80 -14.14 14.87
N ILE A 216 -10.47 -14.07 16.15
CA ILE A 216 -10.69 -15.16 17.11
C ILE A 216 -12.18 -15.46 17.23
N LEU A 217 -13.02 -14.43 17.35
CA LEU A 217 -14.48 -14.60 17.42
C LEU A 217 -15.02 -15.27 16.15
N GLN A 218 -14.51 -14.88 14.98
CA GLN A 218 -14.90 -15.49 13.71
C GLN A 218 -14.46 -16.96 13.62
N LEU A 219 -13.23 -17.30 14.03
CA LEU A 219 -12.74 -18.68 14.07
C LEU A 219 -13.61 -19.54 15.01
N LYS A 220 -13.98 -19.00 16.17
CA LYS A 220 -14.89 -19.66 17.12
C LYS A 220 -16.28 -19.88 16.52
N ALA A 221 -16.83 -18.88 15.84
CA ALA A 221 -18.12 -19.01 15.15
C ALA A 221 -18.09 -20.07 14.04
N LEU A 222 -16.92 -20.36 13.46
CA LEU A 222 -16.69 -21.45 12.51
C LEU A 222 -16.51 -22.83 13.18
N GLY A 223 -16.59 -22.94 14.50
CA GLY A 223 -16.41 -24.18 15.25
C GLY A 223 -14.94 -24.54 15.54
N ILE A 224 -14.01 -23.60 15.37
CA ILE A 224 -12.60 -23.83 15.69
C ILE A 224 -12.38 -23.55 17.18
N ASP A 225 -12.41 -24.61 17.98
CA ASP A 225 -12.27 -24.48 19.43
C ASP A 225 -10.85 -24.12 19.86
N ASN A 226 -9.83 -24.77 19.29
CA ASN A 226 -8.45 -24.51 19.67
C ASN A 226 -7.77 -23.55 18.69
N VAL A 227 -7.98 -22.25 18.91
CA VAL A 227 -7.38 -21.19 18.10
C VAL A 227 -5.86 -21.17 18.23
N LEU A 228 -5.28 -21.62 19.36
CA LEU A 228 -3.82 -21.71 19.53
C LEU A 228 -3.18 -22.77 18.62
N ARG A 229 -3.93 -23.84 18.29
CA ARG A 229 -3.50 -24.90 17.36
C ARG A 229 -3.91 -24.63 15.92
N PHE A 230 -4.55 -23.50 15.64
CA PHE A 230 -4.91 -23.17 14.28
C PHE A 230 -3.65 -22.91 13.44
N HIS A 231 -3.60 -23.50 12.26
CA HIS A 231 -2.46 -23.38 11.34
C HIS A 231 -2.48 -22.01 10.64
N PHE A 232 -2.02 -20.98 11.34
CA PHE A 232 -1.85 -19.65 10.76
C PHE A 232 -0.66 -19.62 9.79
N MET A 233 -0.85 -19.02 8.61
CA MET A 233 0.25 -18.73 7.69
C MET A 233 1.23 -17.70 8.28
N SER A 234 0.64 -16.69 8.95
CA SER A 234 1.21 -15.57 9.69
C SER A 234 1.11 -15.68 11.22
N PRO A 235 1.72 -16.63 11.96
CA PRO A 235 1.38 -16.83 13.36
C PRO A 235 1.42 -15.53 14.18
N PRO A 236 0.32 -15.15 14.85
CA PRO A 236 0.29 -13.94 15.66
C PRO A 236 1.16 -14.08 16.91
N PRO A 237 1.67 -12.97 17.48
CA PRO A 237 2.35 -13.01 18.77
C PRO A 237 1.44 -13.59 19.86
N ALA A 238 1.99 -14.48 20.71
CA ALA A 238 1.22 -15.13 21.77
C ALA A 238 0.54 -14.12 22.71
N GLN A 239 1.24 -13.03 23.04
CA GLN A 239 0.67 -11.95 23.88
C GLN A 239 -0.57 -11.31 23.26
N SER A 240 -0.58 -11.07 21.95
CA SER A 240 -1.74 -10.52 21.24
C SER A 240 -2.93 -11.49 21.24
N MET A 241 -2.67 -12.80 21.19
CA MET A 241 -3.73 -13.81 21.29
C MET A 241 -4.36 -13.87 22.68
N VAL A 242 -3.54 -13.89 23.73
CA VAL A 242 -4.02 -13.92 25.12
C VAL A 242 -4.94 -12.73 25.40
N GLN A 243 -4.51 -11.53 25.03
CA GLN A 243 -5.31 -10.33 25.27
C GLN A 243 -6.59 -10.26 24.44
N ALA A 244 -6.56 -10.77 23.22
CA ALA A 244 -7.76 -10.86 22.41
C ALA A 244 -8.79 -11.83 23.04
N LEU A 245 -8.34 -12.94 23.63
CA LEU A 245 -9.20 -13.86 24.39
C LEU A 245 -9.75 -13.21 25.67
N GLU A 246 -8.89 -12.52 26.44
CA GLU A 246 -9.30 -11.77 27.64
C GLU A 246 -10.35 -10.69 27.31
N LEU A 247 -10.15 -9.96 26.21
CA LEU A 247 -11.10 -8.96 25.73
C LEU A 247 -12.46 -9.58 25.37
N LEU A 248 -12.45 -10.68 24.61
CA LEU A 248 -13.69 -11.38 24.23
C LEU A 248 -14.42 -11.94 25.45
N TYR A 249 -13.69 -12.44 26.44
CA TYR A 249 -14.25 -12.89 27.71
C TYR A 249 -14.91 -11.72 28.47
N ALA A 250 -14.21 -10.59 28.61
CA ALA A 250 -14.72 -9.41 29.28
C ALA A 250 -15.98 -8.82 28.62
N LEU A 251 -16.09 -8.92 27.29
CA LEU A 251 -17.24 -8.48 26.52
C LEU A 251 -18.42 -9.47 26.53
N GLY A 252 -18.28 -10.63 27.20
CA GLY A 252 -19.29 -11.69 27.19
C GLY A 252 -19.39 -12.45 25.85
N GLY A 253 -18.42 -12.24 24.95
CA GLY A 253 -18.33 -12.92 23.65
C GLY A 253 -17.84 -14.37 23.76
N MET A 254 -17.39 -14.81 24.93
CA MET A 254 -17.02 -16.21 25.22
C MET A 254 -17.41 -16.61 26.66
N PRO A 255 -18.02 -17.79 26.87
CA PRO A 255 -18.27 -18.33 28.21
C PRO A 255 -16.99 -18.72 28.96
N VAL A 256 -17.03 -18.68 30.30
CA VAL A 256 -15.93 -19.08 31.21
C VAL A 256 -15.39 -20.48 30.90
N SER A 257 -16.26 -21.40 30.49
CA SER A 257 -15.91 -22.79 30.17
C SER A 257 -14.86 -22.93 29.07
N TYR A 258 -14.71 -21.92 28.20
CA TYR A 258 -13.76 -21.93 27.09
C TYR A 258 -12.36 -21.38 27.45
N MET A 259 -12.20 -20.74 28.61
CA MET A 259 -10.88 -20.31 29.11
C MET A 259 -10.05 -21.48 29.66
N ASN A 260 -10.69 -22.59 30.03
CA ASN A 260 -10.03 -23.78 30.56
C ASN A 260 -9.19 -24.57 29.52
N LEU A 261 -9.18 -24.13 28.26
CA LEU A 261 -8.33 -24.69 27.18
C LEU A 261 -6.93 -24.05 27.13
N LEU A 262 -6.63 -23.09 28.01
CA LEU A 262 -5.32 -22.46 28.16
C LEU A 262 -4.41 -23.17 29.18
N ALA A 263 -4.89 -24.25 29.83
CA ALA A 263 -4.16 -25.08 30.77
C ALA A 263 -3.72 -26.41 30.14
#